data_AF-A0A929K834-F1
#
_entry.id   AF-A0A929K834-F1
#
_cell.length_a   1.000
_cell.length_b   1.000
_cell.length_c   1.000
_cell.angle_alpha   90.00
_cell.angle_beta   90.00
_cell.angle_gamma   90.00
#
_symmetry.space_group_name_H-M   'P 1'
#
loop_
_entity.id
_entity.type
_entity.pdbx_description
1 polymer ?
#
loop_
_entity_poly.entity_id
_entity_poly.type
_entity_poly.pdbx_seq_one_letter_code
_entity_poly.pdbx_strand_id
1 'polypeptide(L)'
;ENKNYPHLNRVIPIDDAFFVSPENRMALLKRRIARYIDEIEPGETFGFRVERHGTKDGISSQAVESEVGGYFYDLIEKIYGRKPKMNLKDPDKLIAIAVLGDRCGIGFITKEMREKYSLIRVK
;
A
#
# COMPACT_ATOMS: atom_id res chain seq x y z
N GLU A 1 -13.88 -1.34 -20.16
CA GLU A 1 -13.61 -2.53 -20.98
C GLU A 1 -14.17 -3.76 -20.28
N ASN A 2 -15.06 -4.50 -20.94
CA ASN A 2 -15.66 -5.73 -20.41
C ASN A 2 -14.86 -6.93 -20.94
N LYS A 3 -13.59 -7.04 -20.57
CA LYS A 3 -12.77 -8.23 -20.87
C LYS A 3 -13.05 -9.26 -19.77
N ASN A 4 -13.76 -10.32 -20.15
CA ASN A 4 -14.13 -11.39 -19.24
C ASN A 4 -12.88 -12.24 -18.95
N TYR A 5 -12.30 -12.08 -17.77
CA TYR A 5 -11.18 -12.90 -17.29
C TYR A 5 -11.74 -13.94 -16.30
N PRO A 6 -12.37 -15.04 -16.76
CA PRO A 6 -13.18 -15.92 -15.90
C PRO A 6 -12.38 -16.63 -14.81
N HIS A 7 -11.06 -16.71 -14.95
CA HIS A 7 -10.16 -17.34 -13.98
C HIS A 7 -9.39 -16.32 -13.13
N LEU A 8 -9.62 -15.03 -13.32
CA LEU A 8 -8.94 -13.95 -12.60
C LEU A 8 -9.92 -13.33 -11.60
N ASN A 9 -9.68 -13.58 -10.31
CA ASN A 9 -10.53 -13.05 -9.24
C ASN A 9 -10.09 -11.64 -8.80
N ARG A 10 -8.80 -11.32 -8.90
CA ARG A 10 -8.23 -10.10 -8.32
C ARG A 10 -6.92 -9.68 -9.00
N VAL A 11 -6.72 -8.37 -9.09
CA VAL A 11 -5.48 -7.72 -9.54
C VAL A 11 -5.07 -6.67 -8.51
N ILE A 12 -3.79 -6.63 -8.17
CA ILE A 12 -3.18 -5.54 -7.41
C ILE A 12 -2.13 -4.94 -8.35
N PRO A 13 -2.33 -3.71 -8.86
CA PRO A 13 -1.30 -3.04 -9.63
C PRO A 13 -0.10 -2.76 -8.71
N ILE A 14 1.11 -2.99 -9.22
CA ILE A 14 2.37 -2.78 -8.49
C ILE A 14 3.20 -1.82 -9.32
N ASP A 15 3.57 -0.69 -8.71
CA ASP A 15 4.35 0.38 -9.35
C ASP A 15 5.84 0.24 -9.06
N ASP A 16 6.19 -0.41 -7.94
CA ASP A 16 7.58 -0.69 -7.55
C ASP A 16 7.71 -2.09 -6.95
N ALA A 17 8.74 -2.82 -7.36
CA ALA A 17 9.06 -4.14 -6.85
C ALA A 17 10.56 -4.25 -6.53
N PHE A 18 10.89 -4.85 -5.39
CA PHE A 18 12.26 -4.89 -4.90
C PHE A 18 12.50 -6.08 -3.97
N PHE A 19 13.77 -6.43 -3.82
CA PHE A 19 14.22 -7.44 -2.86
C PHE A 19 14.38 -6.84 -1.46
N VAL A 20 14.09 -7.65 -0.45
CA VAL A 20 14.21 -7.33 0.97
C VAL A 20 14.85 -8.49 1.72
N SER A 21 15.63 -8.18 2.74
CA SER A 21 16.01 -9.12 3.79
C SER A 21 15.21 -8.79 5.08
N PRO A 22 15.10 -9.71 6.04
CA PRO A 22 14.41 -9.43 7.30
C PRO A 22 14.94 -8.17 8.02
N GLU A 23 16.24 -7.92 7.95
CA GLU A 23 16.92 -6.84 8.67
C GLU A 23 16.66 -5.46 8.05
N ASN A 24 16.47 -5.38 6.73
CA ASN A 24 16.32 -4.12 6.01
C ASN A 24 14.89 -3.82 5.56
N ARG A 25 13.97 -4.78 5.70
CA ARG A 25 12.60 -4.74 5.15
C ARG A 25 11.86 -3.46 5.52
N MET A 26 11.82 -3.12 6.82
CA MET A 26 11.07 -1.96 7.31
C MET A 26 11.67 -0.64 6.83
N ALA A 27 13.01 -0.52 6.86
CA ALA A 27 13.70 0.67 6.38
C ALA A 27 13.49 0.87 4.87
N LEU A 28 13.55 -0.22 4.08
CA LEU A 28 13.28 -0.17 2.66
C LEU A 28 11.83 0.20 2.37
N LEU A 29 10.86 -0.42 3.03
CA LEU A 29 9.43 -0.08 2.85
C LEU A 29 9.19 1.40 3.09
N LYS A 30 9.62 1.93 4.25
CA LYS A 30 9.49 3.36 4.60
C LYS A 30 10.10 4.27 3.53
N ARG A 31 11.32 3.98 3.09
CA ARG A 31 11.99 4.75 2.02
C ARG A 31 11.22 4.70 0.71
N ARG A 32 10.68 3.53 0.33
CA ARG A 32 10.02 3.34 -0.95
C ARG A 32 8.64 3.99 -0.99
N ILE A 33 7.87 3.92 0.09
CA ILE A 33 6.54 4.55 0.17
C ILE A 33 6.61 6.08 0.24
N ALA A 34 7.72 6.65 0.69
CA ALA A 34 7.89 8.10 0.81
C ALA A 34 7.71 8.84 -0.53
N ARG A 35 7.81 8.15 -1.66
CA ARG A 35 7.53 8.75 -2.98
C ARG A 35 6.07 9.19 -3.19
N TYR A 36 5.13 8.65 -2.40
CA TYR A 36 3.69 8.91 -2.58
C TYR A 36 3.18 10.05 -1.71
N ILE A 37 4.05 10.75 -0.97
CA ILE A 37 3.62 11.82 -0.04
C ILE A 37 2.90 12.96 -0.76
N ASP A 38 3.36 13.31 -1.97
CA ASP A 38 2.80 14.39 -2.79
C ASP A 38 1.46 13.98 -3.43
N GLU A 39 1.12 12.69 -3.41
CA GLU A 39 -0.10 12.15 -4.02
C GLU A 39 -1.32 12.21 -3.08
N ILE A 40 -1.14 12.61 -1.82
CA ILE A 40 -2.22 12.73 -0.84
C ILE A 40 -2.62 14.19 -0.73
N GLU A 41 -3.73 14.60 -1.33
CA GLU A 41 -4.17 16.00 -1.32
C GLU A 41 -4.79 16.43 0.03
N PRO A 42 -4.91 17.75 0.29
CA PRO A 42 -5.71 18.28 1.39
C PRO A 42 -7.17 17.79 1.33
N GLY A 43 -7.58 17.07 2.37
CA GLY A 43 -8.96 16.63 2.52
C GLY A 43 -9.20 15.17 2.15
N GLU A 44 -8.33 14.58 1.32
CA GLU A 44 -8.35 13.16 0.97
C GLU A 44 -7.95 12.27 2.16
N THR A 45 -8.43 11.03 2.10
CA THR A 45 -8.09 9.96 3.03
C THR A 45 -7.13 8.97 2.40
N PHE A 46 -6.20 8.45 3.19
CA PHE A 46 -5.32 7.35 2.76
C PHE A 46 -5.45 6.12 3.66
N GLY A 47 -5.02 4.98 3.15
CA GLY A 47 -4.94 3.72 3.88
C GLY A 47 -3.78 2.85 3.42
N PHE A 48 -3.42 1.88 4.26
CA PHE A 48 -2.39 0.87 3.98
C PHE A 48 -3.00 -0.52 4.03
N ARG A 49 -2.55 -1.40 3.13
CA ARG A 49 -2.89 -2.83 3.17
C ARG A 49 -1.67 -3.68 2.85
N VAL A 50 -1.39 -4.65 3.71
CA VAL A 50 -0.26 -5.57 3.54
C VAL A 50 -0.77 -6.97 3.25
N GLU A 51 -0.62 -7.39 2.00
CA GLU A 51 -0.90 -8.75 1.56
C GLU A 51 0.37 -9.60 1.60
N ARG A 52 0.33 -10.71 2.33
CA ARG A 52 1.44 -11.68 2.40
C ARG A 52 1.05 -12.94 1.64
N HIS A 53 1.92 -13.35 0.74
CA HIS A 53 1.81 -14.59 0.00
C HIS A 53 2.95 -15.53 0.42
N GLY A 54 2.59 -16.69 0.97
CA GLY A 54 3.54 -17.69 1.47
C GLY A 54 3.59 -17.78 3.00
N THR A 55 4.26 -18.83 3.49
CA THR A 55 4.31 -19.21 4.90
C THR A 55 5.74 -19.04 5.43
N LYS A 56 5.88 -18.31 6.56
CA LYS A 56 7.06 -18.25 7.48
C LYS A 56 8.01 -17.05 7.44
N ASP A 57 7.56 -15.85 7.06
CA ASP A 57 8.42 -14.65 7.19
C ASP A 57 8.44 -14.02 8.59
N GLY A 58 7.72 -14.58 9.58
CA GLY A 58 7.69 -14.10 10.97
C GLY A 58 7.11 -12.70 11.21
N ILE A 59 6.87 -11.93 10.14
CA ILE A 59 6.43 -10.53 10.21
C ILE A 59 4.90 -10.44 10.11
N SER A 60 4.28 -9.81 11.11
CA SER A 60 2.84 -9.53 11.14
C SER A 60 2.46 -8.45 10.12
N SER A 61 1.46 -8.71 9.27
CA SER A 61 0.90 -7.68 8.36
C SER A 61 0.50 -6.43 9.14
N GLN A 62 -0.15 -6.62 10.30
CA GLN A 62 -0.57 -5.51 11.15
C GLN A 62 0.62 -4.69 11.68
N ALA A 63 1.72 -5.35 12.06
CA ALA A 63 2.92 -4.64 12.51
C ALA A 63 3.51 -3.79 11.36
N VAL A 64 3.55 -4.33 10.14
CA VAL A 64 4.01 -3.58 8.97
C VAL A 64 3.08 -2.41 8.68
N GLU A 65 1.76 -2.63 8.65
CA GLU A 65 0.77 -1.58 8.41
C GLU A 65 0.89 -0.44 9.44
N SER A 66 0.99 -0.77 10.73
CA SER A 66 1.13 0.23 11.78
C SER A 66 2.44 1.00 11.70
N GLU A 67 3.58 0.33 11.51
CA GLU A 67 4.88 0.99 11.54
C GLU A 67 5.14 1.80 10.26
N VAL A 68 4.81 1.24 9.10
CA VAL A 68 5.00 1.91 7.80
C VAL A 68 3.95 3.01 7.62
N GLY A 69 2.70 2.74 8.00
CA GLY A 69 1.62 3.72 7.94
C GLY A 69 1.84 4.90 8.90
N GLY A 70 2.30 4.62 10.13
CA GLY A 70 2.66 5.66 11.10
C GLY A 70 3.81 6.54 10.60
N TYR A 71 4.88 5.94 10.07
CA TYR A 71 5.97 6.70 9.45
C TYR A 71 5.47 7.62 8.32
N PHE A 72 4.58 7.14 7.46
CA PHE A 72 4.04 7.93 6.36
C PHE A 72 3.17 9.09 6.84
N TYR A 73 2.34 8.84 7.87
CA TYR A 73 1.55 9.86 8.53
C TYR A 73 2.43 11.00 9.07
N ASP A 74 3.45 10.63 9.85
CA ASP A 74 4.39 11.58 10.46
C ASP A 74 5.17 12.36 9.39
N LEU A 75 5.49 11.70 8.27
CA LEU A 75 6.19 12.32 7.16
C LEU A 75 5.35 13.40 6.48
N ILE A 76 4.05 13.15 6.24
CA ILE A 76 3.13 14.14 5.68
C ILE A 76 2.94 15.31 6.67
N GLU A 77 2.74 15.02 7.95
CA GLU A 77 2.60 16.06 8.97
C GLU A 77 3.84 16.95 9.05
N LYS A 78 5.03 16.34 9.01
CA LYS A 78 6.30 17.07 9.05
C LYS A 78 6.54 17.95 7.82
N ILE A 79 6.21 17.45 6.62
CA ILE A 79 6.53 18.14 5.36
C ILE A 79 5.51 19.24 5.04
N TYR A 80 4.22 18.96 5.19
CA TYR A 80 3.16 19.90 4.82
C TYR A 80 2.53 20.63 6.00
N GLY A 81 2.94 20.33 7.24
CA GLY A 81 2.40 20.97 8.44
C GLY A 81 0.93 20.65 8.71
N ARG A 82 0.40 19.57 8.14
CA ARG A 82 -1.00 19.16 8.29
C ARG A 82 -1.13 17.68 8.63
N LYS A 83 -2.11 17.37 9.46
CA LYS A 83 -2.48 15.99 9.77
C LYS A 83 -3.25 15.38 8.60
N PRO A 84 -2.75 14.32 7.96
CA PRO A 84 -3.52 13.65 6.93
C PRO A 84 -4.68 12.85 7.55
N LYS A 85 -5.70 12.55 6.74
CA LYS A 85 -6.85 11.76 7.20
C LYS A 85 -6.64 10.30 6.83
N MET A 86 -6.96 9.40 7.76
CA MET A 86 -6.89 7.96 7.51
C MET A 86 -8.29 7.36 7.40
N ASN A 87 -8.47 6.46 6.43
CA ASN A 87 -9.66 5.63 6.32
C ASN A 87 -9.23 4.19 6.00
N LEU A 88 -9.38 3.29 6.98
CA LEU A 88 -8.95 1.90 6.82
C LEU A 88 -9.94 1.06 6.00
N LYS A 89 -11.16 1.53 5.80
CA LYS A 89 -12.23 0.76 5.14
C LYS A 89 -12.35 1.09 3.67
N ASP A 90 -12.39 2.38 3.34
CA ASP A 90 -12.56 2.86 1.96
C ASP A 90 -11.80 4.17 1.73
N PRO A 91 -10.46 4.14 1.64
CA PRO A 91 -9.66 5.35 1.44
C PRO A 91 -9.73 5.87 0.01
N ASP A 92 -9.53 7.18 -0.16
CA ASP A 92 -9.39 7.82 -1.47
C ASP A 92 -8.10 7.35 -2.17
N LYS A 93 -7.02 7.19 -1.39
CA LYS A 93 -5.72 6.66 -1.83
C LYS A 93 -5.30 5.44 -1.01
N LEU A 94 -5.03 4.33 -1.65
CA LEU A 94 -4.63 3.08 -0.99
C LEU A 94 -3.21 2.70 -1.38
N ILE A 95 -2.32 2.58 -0.40
CA ILE A 95 -0.99 2.02 -0.59
C ILE A 95 -1.05 0.52 -0.26
N ALA A 96 -1.03 -0.31 -1.29
CA ALA A 96 -1.01 -1.76 -1.18
C ALA A 96 0.45 -2.26 -1.18
N ILE A 97 0.80 -3.11 -0.23
CA ILE A 97 2.12 -3.73 -0.11
C ILE A 97 1.92 -5.24 -0.26
N ALA A 98 2.50 -5.82 -1.29
CA ALA A 98 2.53 -7.27 -1.50
C ALA A 98 3.89 -7.81 -1.04
N VAL A 99 3.89 -8.84 -0.20
CA VAL A 99 5.11 -9.51 0.27
C VAL A 99 5.07 -10.96 -0.19
N LEU A 100 6.11 -11.39 -0.90
CA LEU A 100 6.29 -12.76 -1.40
C LEU A 100 7.74 -13.19 -1.16
N GLY A 101 7.98 -13.87 -0.03
CA GLY A 101 9.31 -14.27 0.40
C GLY A 101 10.26 -13.09 0.57
N ASP A 102 11.36 -13.08 -0.19
CA ASP A 102 12.37 -12.02 -0.19
C ASP A 102 12.01 -10.85 -1.13
N ARG A 103 10.80 -10.81 -1.69
CA ARG A 103 10.33 -9.75 -2.58
C ARG A 103 9.17 -8.98 -1.97
N CYS A 104 9.21 -7.67 -2.16
CA CYS A 104 8.11 -6.76 -1.87
C CYS A 104 7.68 -6.03 -3.15
N GLY A 105 6.38 -5.84 -3.30
CA GLY A 105 5.78 -4.94 -4.28
C GLY A 105 4.98 -3.86 -3.56
N ILE A 106 4.97 -2.64 -4.10
CA ILE A 106 4.12 -1.54 -3.63
C ILE A 106 3.29 -1.03 -4.80
N GLY A 107 1.99 -0.87 -4.57
CA GLY A 107 1.05 -0.26 -5.50
C GLY A 107 0.33 0.92 -4.87
N PHE A 108 0.16 1.99 -5.64
CA PHE A 108 -0.69 3.12 -5.30
C PHE A 108 -2.01 3.01 -6.07
N ILE A 109 -3.09 2.80 -5.33
CA ILE A 109 -4.41 2.50 -5.88
C ILE A 109 -5.38 3.59 -5.47
N THR A 110 -5.90 4.34 -6.43
CA THR A 110 -6.91 5.37 -6.13
C THR A 110 -8.31 4.76 -6.06
N LYS A 111 -9.24 5.48 -5.43
CA LYS A 111 -10.65 5.11 -5.40
C LYS A 111 -11.25 5.02 -6.80
N GLU A 112 -10.91 5.94 -7.69
CA GLU A 112 -11.35 5.93 -9.09
C GLU A 112 -10.86 4.68 -9.83
N MET A 113 -9.63 4.21 -9.55
CA MET A 113 -9.14 2.95 -10.12
C MET A 113 -9.97 1.76 -9.64
N ARG A 114 -10.32 1.69 -8.35
CA ARG A 114 -11.14 0.62 -7.78
C ARG A 114 -12.57 0.63 -8.33
N GLU A 115 -13.12 1.81 -8.59
CA GLU A 115 -14.46 1.97 -9.18
C GLU A 115 -14.47 1.62 -10.68
N LYS A 116 -13.42 2.01 -11.42
CA LYS A 116 -13.30 1.75 -12.85
C LYS A 116 -12.97 0.28 -13.17
N TYR A 117 -12.16 -0.38 -12.34
CA TYR A 117 -11.67 -1.74 -12.58
C TYR A 117 -12.15 -2.69 -11.48
N SER A 118 -13.19 -3.46 -11.77
CA SER A 118 -13.84 -4.39 -10.82
C SER A 118 -12.93 -5.50 -10.27
N LEU A 119 -11.78 -5.75 -10.91
CA LEU A 119 -10.78 -6.71 -10.46
C LEU A 119 -9.77 -6.12 -9.47
N ILE A 120 -9.67 -4.80 -9.35
CA ILE A 120 -8.81 -4.16 -8.35
C ILE A 120 -9.54 -4.23 -7.00
N ARG A 121 -9.21 -5.26 -6.23
CA ARG A 121 -9.78 -5.54 -4.92
C ARG A 121 -8.62 -5.68 -3.94
N VAL A 122 -8.72 -5.04 -2.79
CA VAL A 122 -7.74 -5.19 -1.71
C VAL A 122 -8.51 -5.57 -0.46
N LYS A 123 -8.06 -6.60 0.26
CA LYS A 123 -8.74 -7.10 1.47
C LYS A 123 -8.42 -6.26 2.69
#